data_AF-A0A2V5R793-F1
#
_entry.id   AF-A0A2V5R793-F1
#
_cell.length_a   1.000
_cell.length_b   1.000
_cell.length_c   1.000
_cell.angle_alpha   90.00
_cell.angle_beta   90.00
_cell.angle_gamma   90.00
#
_symmetry.space_group_name_H-M   'P 1'
#
loop_
_entity.id
_entity.type
_entity.pdbx_description
1 polymer ?
#
loop_
_entity_poly.entity_id
_entity_poly.type
_entity_poly.pdbx_seq_one_letter_code
_entity_poly.pdbx_strand_id
1 'polypeptide(L)'
;MLGWQTFEVTDANELSSEPDEWTAAIVKSHNYGRDFVALQKLLSLDLRYVGLIGPRKRRDELLNDLLDMDVTINAGFFAPAGLDIGAETPEEIALTIVSEIQRVFAGGSGCSLRERKMSIHGALKCMDPAAAGALSKR
;
A
#
# COMPACT_ATOMS: atom_id res chain seq x y z
N MET A 1 3.07 17.47 10.52
CA MET A 1 1.73 17.62 11.14
C MET A 1 1.04 16.28 11.45
N LEU A 2 1.69 15.12 11.27
CA LEU A 2 1.21 13.80 11.74
C LEU A 2 2.33 12.98 12.43
N GLY A 3 3.45 13.62 12.81
CA GLY A 3 4.60 12.95 13.44
C GLY A 3 5.50 12.14 12.50
N TRP A 4 5.07 11.87 11.26
CA TRP A 4 5.89 11.16 10.27
C TRP A 4 7.18 11.91 9.93
N GLN A 5 8.28 11.17 9.95
CA GLN A 5 9.53 11.56 9.32
C GLN A 5 9.61 10.89 7.95
N THR A 6 10.02 11.64 6.94
CA THR A 6 10.17 11.13 5.57
C THR A 6 11.62 11.27 5.15
N PHE A 7 12.16 10.22 4.55
CA PHE A 7 13.46 10.23 3.91
C PHE A 7 13.32 9.60 2.52
N GLU A 8 14.08 10.10 1.56
CA GLU A 8 14.12 9.56 0.21
C GLU A 8 15.33 8.65 0.08
N VAL A 9 15.13 7.48 -0.53
CA VAL A 9 16.20 6.54 -0.86
C VAL A 9 16.18 6.35 -2.37
N THR A 10 17.30 6.66 -3.02
CA THR A 10 17.43 6.58 -4.48
C THR A 10 18.03 5.25 -4.93
N ASP A 11 18.80 4.60 -4.07
CA ASP A 11 19.33 3.25 -4.25
C ASP A 11 18.90 2.36 -3.09
N ALA A 12 18.20 1.27 -3.37
CA ALA A 12 17.74 0.34 -2.34
C ALA A 12 18.90 -0.35 -1.58
N ASN A 13 20.14 -0.24 -2.04
CA ASN A 13 21.36 -0.62 -1.29
C ASN A 13 21.72 0.34 -0.16
N GLU A 14 21.18 1.55 -0.17
CA GLU A 14 21.43 2.59 0.84
C GLU A 14 20.35 2.63 1.94
N LEU A 15 19.39 1.70 1.92
CA LEU A 15 18.46 1.45 3.02
C LEU A 15 19.28 1.07 4.28
N SER A 16 19.54 2.07 5.12
CA SER A 16 20.49 2.01 6.23
C SER A 16 19.83 2.05 7.61
N SER A 17 18.57 2.46 7.68
CA SER A 17 17.78 2.40 8.92
C SER A 17 17.14 1.03 9.08
N GLU A 18 17.27 0.44 10.26
CA GLU A 18 16.45 -0.70 10.66
C GLU A 18 15.00 -0.19 10.78
N PRO A 19 14.05 -0.72 9.99
CA PRO A 19 12.67 -0.30 10.09
C PRO A 19 12.11 -0.67 11.47
N ASP A 20 11.33 0.24 12.03
CA ASP A 20 10.56 -0.02 13.24
C ASP A 20 9.13 -0.46 12.89
N GLU A 21 8.34 -0.74 13.94
CA GLU A 21 6.97 -1.19 13.79
C GLU A 21 6.01 -0.17 13.15
N TRP A 22 6.44 1.10 13.01
CA TRP A 22 5.71 2.22 12.43
C TRP A 22 6.24 2.62 11.06
N THR A 23 7.19 1.87 10.52
CA THR A 23 7.80 2.17 9.22
C THR A 23 6.91 1.73 8.06
N ALA A 24 6.69 2.65 7.12
CA ALA A 24 6.00 2.42 5.86
C ALA A 24 6.94 2.74 4.68
N ALA A 25 6.86 1.96 3.61
CA ALA A 25 7.65 2.19 2.41
C ALA A 25 6.77 2.47 1.19
N ILE A 26 7.24 3.37 0.32
CA ILE A 26 6.63 3.66 -0.98
C ILE A 26 7.68 3.48 -2.07
N VAL A 27 7.34 2.73 -3.10
CA VAL A 27 8.17 2.48 -4.27
C VAL A 27 7.59 3.23 -5.47
N LYS A 28 8.39 4.14 -6.03
CA LYS A 28 8.10 4.92 -7.25
C LYS A 28 9.39 5.44 -7.87
N SER A 29 10.13 4.60 -8.60
CA SER A 29 11.33 5.04 -9.30
C SER A 29 11.10 5.29 -10.79
N HIS A 30 9.91 4.99 -11.31
CA HIS A 30 9.56 4.95 -12.74
C HIS A 30 10.43 3.99 -13.59
N ASN A 31 11.26 3.14 -12.96
CA ASN A 31 12.19 2.24 -13.62
C ASN A 31 11.99 0.83 -13.07
N TYR A 32 11.65 -0.10 -13.96
CA TYR A 32 11.31 -1.47 -13.60
C TYR A 32 12.36 -2.15 -12.72
N GLY A 33 13.64 -2.11 -13.12
CA GLY A 33 14.70 -2.80 -12.38
C GLY A 33 14.96 -2.21 -11.00
N ARG A 34 14.85 -0.89 -10.86
CA ARG A 34 14.97 -0.23 -9.54
C ARG A 34 13.79 -0.55 -8.64
N ASP A 35 12.57 -0.49 -9.17
CA ASP A 35 11.36 -0.86 -8.43
C ASP A 35 11.44 -2.35 -7.99
N PHE A 36 11.93 -3.24 -8.86
CA PHE A 36 12.15 -4.66 -8.56
C PHE A 36 13.12 -4.88 -7.40
N VAL A 37 14.32 -4.28 -7.46
CA VAL A 37 15.34 -4.41 -6.40
C VAL A 37 14.85 -3.82 -5.09
N ALA A 38 14.12 -2.69 -5.14
CA ALA A 38 13.52 -2.09 -3.95
C ALA A 38 12.47 -3.03 -3.32
N LEU A 39 11.56 -3.58 -4.12
CA LEU A 39 10.53 -4.49 -3.63
C LEU A 39 11.11 -5.78 -3.06
N GLN A 40 12.09 -6.39 -3.72
CA GLN A 40 12.78 -7.58 -3.23
C GLN A 40 13.32 -7.38 -1.80
N LYS A 41 13.88 -6.20 -1.52
CA LYS A 41 14.39 -5.86 -0.19
C LYS A 41 13.29 -5.50 0.79
N LEU A 42 12.34 -4.66 0.40
CA LEU A 42 11.31 -4.18 1.33
C LEU A 42 10.36 -5.28 1.77
N LEU A 43 10.05 -6.23 0.88
CA LEU A 43 9.14 -7.34 1.18
C LEU A 43 9.75 -8.35 2.18
N SER A 44 11.08 -8.44 2.26
CA SER A 44 11.74 -9.29 3.27
C SER A 44 11.78 -8.67 4.68
N LEU A 45 11.45 -7.38 4.81
CA LEU A 45 11.45 -6.65 6.08
C LEU A 45 10.14 -6.77 6.87
N ASP A 46 9.14 -7.50 6.34
CA ASP A 46 7.83 -7.70 6.96
C ASP A 46 7.13 -6.40 7.43
N LEU A 47 7.29 -5.33 6.65
CA LEU A 47 6.66 -4.04 6.96
C LEU A 47 5.13 -4.16 6.90
N ARG A 48 4.45 -3.45 7.80
CA ARG A 48 2.97 -3.36 7.76
C ARG A 48 2.45 -2.73 6.48
N TYR A 49 3.28 -1.91 5.81
CA TYR A 49 2.91 -1.23 4.58
C TYR A 49 4.10 -1.07 3.63
N VAL A 50 3.96 -1.64 2.43
CA VAL A 50 4.82 -1.46 1.25
C VAL A 50 3.91 -1.11 0.07
N GLY A 51 3.91 0.16 -0.33
CA GLY A 51 3.09 0.65 -1.43
C GLY A 51 3.86 0.73 -2.74
N LEU A 52 3.31 0.20 -3.83
CA LEU A 52 3.83 0.41 -5.19
C LEU A 52 2.93 1.39 -5.95
N ILE A 53 3.49 2.50 -6.42
CA ILE A 53 2.79 3.47 -7.26
C ILE A 53 2.96 3.07 -8.73
N GLY A 54 1.87 2.74 -9.41
CA GLY A 54 1.90 2.45 -10.83
C GLY A 54 0.68 1.71 -11.34
N PRO A 55 0.59 1.50 -12.68
CA PRO A 55 -0.51 0.77 -13.29
C PRO A 55 -0.47 -0.72 -12.91
N ARG A 56 -1.66 -1.34 -12.85
CA ARG A 56 -1.83 -2.77 -12.48
C ARG A 56 -0.95 -3.71 -13.31
N LYS A 57 -0.83 -3.45 -14.62
CA LYS A 57 0.01 -4.25 -15.52
C LYS A 57 1.46 -4.34 -15.05
N ARG A 58 2.08 -3.22 -14.70
CA ARG A 58 3.47 -3.19 -14.21
C ARG A 58 3.60 -3.91 -12.87
N ARG A 59 2.61 -3.74 -11.99
CA ARG A 59 2.51 -4.46 -10.72
C ARG A 59 2.47 -5.96 -10.95
N ASP A 60 1.65 -6.43 -11.89
CA ASP A 60 1.51 -7.86 -12.20
C ASP A 60 2.83 -8.44 -12.75
N GLU A 61 3.51 -7.71 -13.64
CA GLU A 61 4.84 -8.08 -14.15
C GLU A 61 5.88 -8.20 -13.01
N LEU A 62 6.00 -7.19 -12.15
CA LEU A 62 6.92 -7.20 -11.01
C LEU A 62 6.62 -8.34 -10.04
N LEU A 63 5.34 -8.60 -9.75
CA LEU A 63 4.95 -9.67 -8.84
C LEU A 63 5.32 -11.05 -9.37
N ASN A 64 5.11 -11.30 -10.66
CA ASN A 64 5.47 -12.58 -11.27
C ASN A 64 6.98 -12.83 -11.16
N ASP A 65 7.79 -11.84 -11.53
CA ASP A 65 9.25 -11.97 -11.46
C ASP A 65 9.75 -12.14 -10.01
N LEU A 66 9.11 -11.48 -9.03
CA LEU A 66 9.44 -11.63 -7.61
C LEU A 66 9.10 -13.03 -7.10
N LEU A 67 7.94 -13.57 -7.49
CA LEU A 67 7.52 -14.92 -7.15
C LEU A 67 8.41 -15.99 -7.79
N ASP A 68 8.86 -15.78 -9.03
CA ASP A 68 9.83 -16.65 -9.70
C ASP A 68 11.19 -16.70 -8.97
N MET A 69 11.48 -15.70 -8.12
CA MET A 69 12.65 -15.64 -7.25
C MET A 69 12.36 -16.06 -5.80
N ASP A 70 11.23 -16.72 -5.53
CA ASP A 70 10.78 -17.15 -4.19
C ASP A 70 10.61 -16.00 -3.18
N VAL A 71 10.43 -14.75 -3.65
CA VAL A 71 10.12 -13.63 -2.77
C VAL A 71 8.68 -13.73 -2.29
N THR A 72 8.49 -13.82 -0.97
CA THR A 72 7.17 -13.87 -0.37
C THR A 72 6.48 -12.52 -0.41
N ILE A 73 5.29 -12.46 -1.00
CA ILE A 73 4.43 -11.28 -0.98
C ILE A 73 3.55 -11.34 0.28
N ASN A 74 3.79 -10.43 1.23
CA ASN A 74 3.05 -10.40 2.49
C ASN A 74 1.79 -9.53 2.41
N ALA A 75 0.95 -9.58 3.47
CA ALA A 75 -0.29 -8.80 3.55
C ALA A 75 -0.07 -7.29 3.66
N GLY A 76 1.17 -6.85 3.90
CA GLY A 76 1.58 -5.46 3.91
C GLY A 76 1.85 -4.88 2.51
N PHE A 77 1.72 -5.66 1.43
CA PHE A 77 1.94 -5.15 0.07
C PHE A 77 0.67 -4.53 -0.55
N PHE A 78 0.73 -3.26 -0.94
CA PHE A 78 -0.38 -2.48 -1.50
C PHE A 78 -0.02 -1.95 -2.89
N ALA A 79 -0.70 -2.47 -3.93
CA ALA A 79 -0.36 -2.12 -5.30
C ALA A 79 -1.58 -2.23 -6.26
N PRO A 80 -2.07 -1.11 -6.84
CA PRO A 80 -1.57 0.25 -6.66
C PRO A 80 -1.75 0.77 -5.23
N ALA A 81 -0.80 1.56 -4.75
CA ALA A 81 -0.89 2.23 -3.45
C ALA A 81 -1.94 3.35 -3.45
N GLY A 82 -2.69 3.47 -2.36
CA GLY A 82 -3.64 4.53 -2.09
C GLY A 82 -5.10 4.09 -2.05
N LEU A 83 -5.92 4.87 -1.31
CA LEU A 83 -7.38 4.69 -1.27
C LEU A 83 -8.06 5.18 -2.54
N ASP A 84 -9.14 4.51 -2.94
CA ASP A 84 -10.00 4.96 -4.03
C ASP A 84 -10.89 6.12 -3.59
N ILE A 85 -10.40 7.34 -3.81
CA ILE A 85 -11.15 8.59 -3.58
C ILE A 85 -11.33 9.42 -4.87
N GLY A 86 -11.09 8.81 -6.04
CA GLY A 86 -11.15 9.51 -7.33
C GLY A 86 -10.01 10.51 -7.58
N ALA A 87 -8.80 10.24 -7.08
CA ALA A 87 -7.64 11.11 -7.23
C ALA A 87 -7.09 11.13 -8.68
N GLU A 88 -6.78 12.31 -9.20
CA GLU A 88 -6.20 12.50 -10.54
C GLU A 88 -4.88 13.27 -10.51
N THR A 89 -4.75 14.25 -9.61
CA THR A 89 -3.56 15.08 -9.47
C THR A 89 -2.49 14.45 -8.57
N PRO A 90 -1.20 14.82 -8.70
CA PRO A 90 -0.14 14.31 -7.83
C PRO A 90 -0.42 14.53 -6.34
N GLU A 91 -0.99 15.67 -5.97
CA GLU A 91 -1.35 16.03 -4.60
C GLU A 91 -2.48 15.16 -4.06
N GLU A 92 -3.51 14.90 -4.89
CA GLU A 92 -4.59 13.98 -4.53
C GLU A 92 -4.08 12.54 -4.38
N ILE A 93 -3.19 12.09 -5.28
CA ILE A 93 -2.56 10.77 -5.19
C ILE A 93 -1.73 10.65 -3.91
N ALA A 94 -0.95 11.68 -3.57
CA ALA A 94 -0.20 11.71 -2.31
C ALA A 94 -1.15 11.59 -1.10
N LEU A 95 -2.30 12.29 -1.13
CA LEU A 95 -3.30 12.22 -0.09
C LEU A 95 -3.90 10.81 0.04
N THR A 96 -4.19 10.12 -1.07
CA THR A 96 -4.74 8.76 -1.03
C THR A 96 -3.78 7.79 -0.37
N ILE A 97 -2.48 7.92 -0.67
CA ILE A 97 -1.41 7.06 -0.14
C ILE A 97 -1.21 7.30 1.35
N VAL A 98 -1.07 8.56 1.78
CA VAL A 98 -0.91 8.89 3.21
C VAL A 98 -2.14 8.44 4.00
N SER A 99 -3.34 8.56 3.42
CA SER A 99 -4.57 8.07 4.04
C SER A 99 -4.59 6.54 4.15
N GLU A 100 -4.08 5.81 3.14
CA GLU A 100 -3.97 4.36 3.19
C GLU A 100 -2.95 3.90 4.24
N ILE A 101 -1.78 4.54 4.30
CA ILE A 101 -0.78 4.31 5.34
C ILE A 101 -1.42 4.49 6.72
N GLN A 102 -2.01 5.66 6.98
CA GLN A 102 -2.63 5.96 8.27
C GLN A 102 -3.74 4.95 8.62
N ARG A 103 -4.53 4.52 7.63
CA ARG A 103 -5.55 3.48 7.79
C ARG A 103 -4.94 2.16 8.26
N VAL A 104 -3.85 1.71 7.66
CA VAL A 104 -3.18 0.46 8.05
C VAL A 104 -2.71 0.53 9.50
N PHE A 105 -1.99 1.59 9.88
CA PHE A 105 -1.46 1.73 11.23
C PHE A 105 -2.52 1.95 12.31
N ALA A 106 -3.62 2.62 11.97
CA ALA A 106 -4.74 2.84 12.89
C ALA A 106 -5.74 1.66 12.95
N GLY A 107 -5.59 0.64 12.11
CA GLY A 107 -6.57 -0.45 12.00
C GLY A 107 -7.92 0.01 11.43
N GLY A 108 -7.90 1.07 10.60
CA GLY A 108 -9.07 1.65 9.98
C GLY A 108 -9.57 0.85 8.77
N SER A 109 -10.84 1.06 8.44
CA SER A 109 -11.44 0.44 7.26
C SER A 109 -11.14 1.22 5.97
N GLY A 110 -11.09 2.55 6.01
CA GLY A 110 -11.02 3.40 4.81
C GLY A 110 -12.38 3.63 4.13
N CYS A 111 -13.43 2.93 4.60
CA CYS A 111 -14.82 3.16 4.20
C CYS A 111 -15.36 4.47 4.82
N SER A 112 -16.41 5.04 4.21
CA SER A 112 -17.14 6.17 4.80
C SER A 112 -17.70 5.83 6.19
N LEU A 113 -17.47 6.72 7.16
CA LEU A 113 -18.03 6.57 8.52
C LEU A 113 -19.55 6.58 8.55
N ARG A 114 -20.23 7.11 7.52
CA ARG A 114 -21.69 7.05 7.41
C ARG A 114 -22.20 5.62 7.37
N GLU A 115 -21.44 4.71 6.76
CA GLU A 115 -21.82 3.30 6.60
C GLU A 115 -21.52 2.46 7.86
N ARG A 116 -20.96 3.09 8.89
CA ARG A 116 -20.53 2.42 10.12
C ARG A 116 -21.72 2.24 11.08
N LYS A 117 -22.15 0.99 11.24
CA LYS A 117 -23.28 0.61 12.13
C LYS A 117 -22.91 0.49 13.62
N MET A 118 -21.62 0.55 13.97
CA MET A 118 -21.10 0.44 15.35
C MET A 118 -20.48 1.77 15.82
N SER A 119 -20.10 1.84 17.10
CA SER A 119 -19.32 2.96 17.65
C SER A 119 -18.12 3.31 16.77
N ILE A 120 -17.84 4.62 16.65
CA ILE A 120 -16.79 5.20 15.80
C ILE A 120 -15.39 4.67 16.15
N HIS A 121 -15.19 4.14 17.36
CA HIS A 121 -13.89 3.70 17.87
C HIS A 121 -13.66 2.17 17.91
N GLY A 122 -14.58 1.35 17.42
CA GLY A 122 -14.37 -0.11 17.29
C GLY A 122 -13.40 -0.52 16.14
N ALA A 123 -12.87 -1.74 16.16
CA ALA A 123 -12.11 -2.25 15.01
C ALA A 123 -13.04 -2.55 13.82
N LEU A 124 -12.59 -2.32 12.56
CA LEU A 124 -13.39 -2.56 11.35
C LEU A 124 -12.59 -3.12 10.18
N LYS A 125 -13.31 -3.84 9.32
CA LYS A 125 -12.88 -4.24 7.97
C LYS A 125 -13.75 -3.49 6.95
N CYS A 126 -13.14 -2.87 5.92
CA CYS A 126 -13.90 -2.39 4.76
C CYS A 126 -14.11 -3.57 3.82
N MET A 127 -15.32 -3.71 3.29
CA MET A 127 -15.61 -4.64 2.21
C MET A 127 -15.41 -3.91 0.88
N ASP A 128 -14.83 -4.61 -0.09
CA ASP A 128 -14.66 -4.08 -1.44
C ASP A 128 -16.01 -3.69 -2.06
N PRO A 129 -16.19 -2.46 -2.56
CA PRO A 129 -17.40 -2.08 -3.28
C PRO A 129 -17.61 -2.92 -4.57
N ALA A 130 -16.55 -3.50 -5.13
CA ALA A 130 -16.63 -4.43 -6.25
C ALA A 130 -17.23 -5.81 -5.89
N ALA A 131 -17.21 -6.21 -4.61
CA ALA A 131 -17.77 -7.49 -4.16
C ALA A 131 -19.29 -7.45 -3.91
N ALA A 132 -19.92 -6.26 -3.93
CA ALA A 132 -21.36 -6.09 -3.70
C ALA A 132 -22.24 -6.42 -4.92
N GLY A 133 -21.66 -6.66 -6.10
CA GLY A 133 -22.38 -6.85 -7.36
C GLY A 133 -22.71 -8.29 -7.76
N ALA A 134 -22.23 -9.32 -7.04
CA ALA A 134 -22.39 -10.72 -7.42
C ALA A 134 -23.41 -11.45 -6.53
N LEU A 135 -24.66 -10.97 -6.50
CA LEU A 135 -25.80 -11.69 -5.91
C LEU A 135 -26.89 -11.90 -6.97
N SER A 136 -26.84 -13.10 -7.56
CA SER A 136 -27.93 -13.92 -8.09
C SER A 136 -28.98 -13.27 -9.02
N LYS A 137 -28.84 -13.52 -10.33
CA LYS A 137 -30.02 -13.84 -11.15
C LYS A 137 -30.19 -15.36 -11.13
N ARG A 138 -31.21 -15.83 -10.40
CA ARG A 138 -31.90 -17.09 -10.73
C ARG A 138 -33.03 -16.77 -11.68
#